data_AF-A0AAU9QP97-F1
#
_entry.id   AF-A0AAU9QP97-F1
#
_cell.length_a   1.000
_cell.length_b   1.000
_cell.length_c   1.000
_cell.angle_alpha   90.00
_cell.angle_beta   90.00
_cell.angle_gamma   90.00
#
_symmetry.space_group_name_H-M   'P 1'
#
loop_
_entity.id
_entity.type
_entity.pdbx_description
1 polymer ?
#
loop_
_entity_poly.entity_id
_entity_poly.type
_entity_poly.pdbx_seq_one_letter_code
_entity_poly.pdbx_strand_id
1 'polypeptide(L)'
;MKKNFLDKGKRIVGFSGVRYDERERAGVFGVEGVSSAFPFVDQRVERAAVCSIATELQLMNNAYIQGRSRSGCEWCFFMSKQELISLNVWNPKSFKEGMAKEKVANHILERFNSDKIKTPAYGFYASYPQSLLITNGKNSFTQTDIFGNEERTDKIGTVNWDYRNTDPVKTKRKSSKSVHDDQLDIFSAFSIAEEVPIESSVTNESLQNDKPDESQLIEEEVTLYVGVESYKDDLFGLMGGGNNGVWQQRLVTYSRTLGGLSRSLSGYHYHRQMAARAYFTDEEDYNQQSHLTVIAIKFPAGLIPKVIYGKDTYTWSSGRSWAEIAYIVRAIQRACDYHVQYNVISSGKKGRERQDAEYFMSKYKEDNCPDLGTVVGIGHYRPKPVEESMYDSYDEDIATVRCAICSI
;
A
#
# COMPACT_ATOMS: atom_id res chain seq x y z
N MET A 1 -31.16 26.98 -17.08
CA MET A 1 -32.45 26.28 -17.25
C MET A 1 -32.22 24.78 -17.01
N LYS A 2 -32.35 24.29 -15.77
CA LYS A 2 -32.31 22.84 -15.50
C LYS A 2 -33.67 22.27 -15.90
N LYS A 3 -33.74 21.54 -17.02
CA LYS A 3 -34.96 20.80 -17.38
C LYS A 3 -35.14 19.67 -16.36
N ASN A 4 -36.26 19.66 -15.64
CA ASN A 4 -36.66 18.52 -14.82
C ASN A 4 -36.95 17.34 -15.75
N PHE A 5 -36.02 16.40 -15.86
CA PHE A 5 -36.20 15.17 -16.64
C PHE A 5 -37.26 14.22 -16.04
N LEU A 6 -37.73 14.53 -14.83
CA LEU A 6 -38.78 13.83 -14.10
C LEU A 6 -40.17 14.42 -14.41
N ASP A 7 -40.53 14.49 -15.70
CA ASP A 7 -41.93 14.77 -16.07
C ASP A 7 -42.81 13.66 -15.49
N LYS A 8 -43.94 14.04 -14.89
CA LYS A 8 -44.96 13.09 -14.41
C LYS A 8 -45.34 12.12 -15.54
N GLY A 9 -45.02 10.83 -15.35
CA GLY A 9 -45.39 9.73 -16.25
C GLY A 9 -44.24 9.06 -17.01
N LYS A 10 -43.01 9.59 -16.99
CA LYS A 10 -41.84 8.92 -17.58
C LYS A 10 -41.18 7.98 -16.57
N ARG A 11 -41.00 6.72 -16.96
CA ARG A 11 -40.19 5.74 -16.19
C ARG A 11 -38.76 5.78 -16.69
N ILE A 12 -37.81 5.97 -15.77
CA ILE A 12 -36.37 5.96 -16.04
C ILE A 12 -35.79 4.69 -15.43
N VAL A 13 -35.07 3.92 -16.23
CA VAL A 13 -34.34 2.73 -15.75
C VAL A 13 -32.84 3.05 -15.78
N GLY A 14 -32.22 3.06 -14.60
CA GLY A 14 -30.77 3.18 -14.46
C GLY A 14 -30.11 1.81 -14.50
N PHE A 15 -29.25 1.57 -15.47
CA PHE A 15 -28.45 0.35 -15.54
C PHE A 15 -27.18 0.54 -14.71
N SER A 16 -26.96 -0.34 -13.74
CA SER A 16 -25.74 -0.34 -12.92
C SER A 16 -25.00 -1.66 -13.08
N GLY A 17 -23.67 -1.58 -13.16
CA GLY A 17 -22.78 -2.73 -13.27
C GLY A 17 -22.50 -3.43 -11.93
N VAL A 18 -23.51 -3.56 -11.07
CA VAL A 18 -23.38 -4.30 -9.80
C VAL A 18 -23.14 -5.77 -10.13
N ARG A 19 -22.06 -6.34 -9.61
CA ARG A 19 -21.66 -7.73 -9.87
C ARG A 19 -22.50 -8.71 -9.05
N TYR A 20 -22.51 -9.99 -9.45
CA TYR A 20 -23.24 -11.03 -8.74
C TYR A 20 -22.71 -11.32 -7.31
N ASP A 21 -21.40 -11.18 -7.13
CA ASP A 21 -20.69 -11.23 -5.85
C ASP A 21 -20.88 -9.96 -4.98
N GLU A 22 -21.57 -8.94 -5.49
CA GLU A 22 -21.97 -7.71 -4.79
C GLU A 22 -23.49 -7.48 -4.82
N ARG A 23 -24.28 -8.54 -5.06
CA ARG A 23 -25.74 -8.49 -5.26
C ARG A 23 -26.54 -7.96 -4.06
N GLU A 24 -25.91 -7.83 -2.90
CA GLU A 24 -26.48 -7.19 -1.72
C GLU A 24 -26.59 -5.67 -1.86
N ARG A 25 -25.90 -5.06 -2.84
CA ARG A 25 -25.98 -3.63 -3.10
C ARG A 25 -27.35 -3.25 -3.61
N ALA A 26 -27.85 -2.14 -3.07
CA ALA A 26 -29.07 -1.53 -3.58
C ALA A 26 -28.79 -0.80 -4.89
N GLY A 27 -29.84 -0.24 -5.47
CA GLY A 27 -29.73 0.76 -6.52
C GLY A 27 -30.33 2.07 -6.04
N VAL A 28 -30.66 2.94 -6.99
CA VAL A 28 -31.32 4.21 -6.69
C VAL A 28 -32.62 3.94 -5.92
N PHE A 29 -32.66 4.42 -4.68
CA PHE A 29 -33.82 4.31 -3.78
C PHE A 29 -34.46 5.68 -3.56
N GLY A 30 -35.79 5.71 -3.39
CA GLY A 30 -36.52 6.90 -2.95
C GLY A 30 -36.79 7.97 -4.01
N VAL A 31 -36.61 7.67 -5.31
CA VAL A 31 -36.92 8.59 -6.41
C VAL A 31 -38.09 8.05 -7.23
N GLU A 32 -39.23 8.77 -7.22
CA GLU A 32 -40.44 8.36 -7.96
C GLU A 32 -40.19 8.30 -9.48
N GLY A 33 -40.65 7.22 -10.12
CA GLY A 33 -40.47 7.01 -11.56
C GLY A 33 -39.07 6.54 -11.97
N VAL A 34 -38.15 6.32 -11.02
CA VAL A 34 -36.80 5.79 -11.28
C VAL A 34 -36.67 4.40 -10.70
N SER A 35 -36.13 3.46 -11.47
CA SER A 35 -35.80 2.11 -11.03
C SER A 35 -34.39 1.73 -11.47
N SER A 36 -33.74 0.82 -10.74
CA SER A 36 -32.44 0.27 -11.13
C SER A 36 -32.56 -1.13 -11.74
N ALA A 37 -31.73 -1.42 -12.73
CA ALA A 37 -31.55 -2.75 -13.31
C ALA A 37 -30.08 -3.18 -13.15
N PHE A 38 -29.85 -4.46 -12.88
CA PHE A 38 -28.53 -5.03 -12.58
C PHE A 38 -28.19 -6.20 -13.51
N PRO A 39 -27.84 -5.95 -14.79
CA PRO A 39 -27.65 -7.01 -15.78
C PRO A 39 -26.60 -8.05 -15.38
N PHE A 40 -25.57 -7.67 -14.62
CA PHE A 40 -24.52 -8.58 -14.17
C PHE A 40 -24.99 -9.48 -13.01
N VAL A 41 -25.87 -9.00 -12.14
CA VAL A 41 -26.53 -9.86 -11.14
C VAL A 41 -27.41 -10.89 -11.86
N ASP A 42 -28.23 -10.45 -12.82
CA ASP A 42 -29.13 -11.33 -13.57
C ASP A 42 -28.38 -12.43 -14.34
N GLN A 43 -27.22 -12.08 -14.91
CA GLN A 43 -26.38 -12.99 -15.70
C GLN A 43 -25.33 -13.75 -14.86
N ARG A 44 -25.31 -13.56 -13.53
CA ARG A 44 -24.32 -14.15 -12.62
C ARG A 44 -22.86 -13.84 -13.01
N VAL A 45 -22.62 -12.60 -13.43
CA VAL A 45 -21.29 -12.09 -13.79
C VAL A 45 -20.60 -11.61 -12.52
N GLU A 46 -19.50 -12.26 -12.18
CA GLU A 46 -18.62 -11.93 -11.04
C GLU A 46 -17.40 -11.10 -11.49
N ARG A 47 -16.57 -10.69 -10.52
CA ARG A 47 -15.36 -9.87 -10.77
C ARG A 47 -14.50 -10.35 -11.93
N ALA A 48 -14.16 -11.64 -11.92
CA ALA A 48 -13.20 -12.21 -12.84
C ALA A 48 -13.69 -12.07 -14.29
N ALA A 49 -14.99 -12.28 -14.51
CA ALA A 49 -15.61 -12.10 -15.82
C ALA A 49 -15.63 -10.63 -16.25
N VAL A 50 -15.93 -9.69 -15.33
CA VAL A 50 -15.84 -8.24 -15.63
C VAL A 50 -14.42 -7.84 -16.01
N CYS A 51 -13.41 -8.30 -15.26
CA CYS A 51 -12.01 -8.02 -15.56
C CYS A 51 -11.57 -8.65 -16.90
N SER A 52 -12.07 -9.85 -17.24
CA SER A 52 -11.81 -10.48 -18.55
C SER A 52 -12.38 -9.64 -19.69
N ILE A 53 -13.66 -9.26 -19.59
CA ILE A 53 -14.31 -8.42 -20.61
C ILE A 53 -13.60 -7.07 -20.76
N ALA A 54 -13.29 -6.41 -19.64
CA ALA A 54 -12.59 -5.12 -19.66
C ALA A 54 -11.18 -5.23 -20.26
N THR A 55 -10.51 -6.36 -20.06
CA THR A 55 -9.21 -6.68 -20.66
C THR A 55 -9.33 -6.87 -22.18
N GLU A 56 -10.29 -7.67 -22.64
CA GLU A 56 -10.57 -7.90 -24.07
C GLU A 56 -10.90 -6.58 -24.79
N LEU A 57 -11.61 -5.68 -24.11
CA LEU A 57 -11.92 -4.34 -24.59
C LEU A 57 -10.78 -3.32 -24.43
N GLN A 58 -9.61 -3.74 -23.93
CA GLN A 58 -8.42 -2.90 -23.70
C GLN A 58 -8.65 -1.72 -22.74
N LEU A 59 -9.63 -1.83 -21.84
CA LEU A 59 -10.00 -0.77 -20.88
C LEU A 59 -9.15 -0.80 -19.61
N MET A 60 -8.48 -1.94 -19.36
CA MET A 60 -7.71 -2.16 -18.14
C MET A 60 -6.31 -1.53 -18.18
N ASN A 61 -5.77 -1.16 -19.34
CA ASN A 61 -4.34 -0.79 -19.50
C ASN A 61 -3.96 0.64 -19.08
N ASN A 62 -4.64 1.22 -18.09
CA ASN A 62 -4.32 2.55 -17.58
C ASN A 62 -3.74 2.50 -16.15
N ALA A 63 -2.91 3.51 -15.82
CA ALA A 63 -2.28 3.63 -14.50
C ALA A 63 -3.31 3.74 -13.37
N TYR A 64 -4.51 4.27 -13.67
CA TYR A 64 -5.61 4.37 -12.72
C TYR A 64 -6.01 2.98 -12.20
N ILE A 65 -6.25 1.99 -13.08
CA ILE A 65 -6.64 0.63 -12.68
C ILE A 65 -5.48 -0.10 -12.01
N GLN A 66 -4.22 0.12 -12.40
CA GLN A 66 -3.08 -0.54 -11.76
C GLN A 66 -2.93 -0.20 -10.28
N GLY A 67 -3.33 1.01 -9.90
CA GLY A 67 -3.19 1.55 -8.55
C GLY A 67 -4.43 1.42 -7.69
N ARG A 68 -5.51 0.85 -8.24
CA ARG A 68 -6.85 0.90 -7.66
C ARG A 68 -7.41 -0.50 -7.54
N SER A 69 -8.06 -0.75 -6.42
CA SER A 69 -8.77 -2.01 -6.21
C SER A 69 -10.19 -1.96 -6.81
N ARG A 70 -10.73 -0.75 -7.03
CA ARG A 70 -12.06 -0.48 -7.61
C ARG A 70 -12.13 0.78 -8.48
N SER A 71 -13.15 0.83 -9.33
CA SER A 71 -13.58 2.08 -9.96
C SER A 71 -14.18 3.04 -8.93
N GLY A 72 -14.08 4.35 -9.14
CA GLY A 72 -14.56 5.34 -8.19
C GLY A 72 -14.09 6.75 -8.49
N CYS A 73 -14.40 7.69 -7.60
CA CYS A 73 -13.96 9.09 -7.70
C CYS A 73 -12.44 9.17 -7.74
N GLU A 74 -11.87 10.04 -8.58
CA GLU A 74 -10.44 10.15 -8.79
C GLU A 74 -9.61 10.24 -7.49
N TRP A 75 -10.01 11.09 -6.56
CA TRP A 75 -9.60 11.04 -5.18
C TRP A 75 -10.83 10.73 -4.32
N CYS A 76 -10.80 9.61 -3.61
CA CYS A 76 -11.88 9.17 -2.73
C CYS A 76 -11.32 9.01 -1.31
N PHE A 77 -12.03 9.50 -0.31
CA PHE A 77 -11.60 9.42 1.09
C PHE A 77 -11.73 8.00 1.69
N PHE A 78 -12.43 7.09 1.00
CA PHE A 78 -12.45 5.65 1.28
C PHE A 78 -11.36 4.88 0.53
N MET A 79 -10.33 5.55 0.01
CA MET A 79 -9.20 4.85 -0.62
C MET A 79 -8.35 4.17 0.44
N SER A 80 -7.88 2.96 0.14
CA SER A 80 -6.89 2.29 0.99
C SER A 80 -5.56 3.04 0.96
N LYS A 81 -4.67 2.78 1.92
CA LYS A 81 -3.33 3.39 1.95
C LYS A 81 -2.54 3.09 0.68
N GLN A 82 -2.68 1.88 0.14
CA GLN A 82 -2.05 1.47 -1.11
C GLN A 82 -2.51 2.32 -2.28
N GLU A 83 -3.82 2.55 -2.39
CA GLU A 83 -4.40 3.35 -3.46
C GLU A 83 -4.00 4.83 -3.32
N LEU A 84 -3.88 5.36 -2.10
CA LEU A 84 -3.39 6.70 -1.84
C LEU A 84 -1.91 6.87 -2.22
N ILE A 85 -1.06 5.89 -1.86
CA ILE A 85 0.35 5.85 -2.28
C ILE A 85 0.44 5.80 -3.80
N SER A 86 -0.38 4.97 -4.44
CA SER A 86 -0.41 4.90 -5.90
C SER A 86 -0.85 6.23 -6.52
N LEU A 87 -1.94 6.84 -6.03
CA LEU A 87 -2.43 8.15 -6.48
C LEU A 87 -1.36 9.24 -6.36
N ASN A 88 -0.61 9.27 -5.27
CA ASN A 88 0.51 10.20 -5.09
C ASN A 88 1.59 10.05 -6.18
N VAL A 89 1.76 8.84 -6.74
CA VAL A 89 2.73 8.56 -7.80
C VAL A 89 2.18 8.90 -9.18
N TRP A 90 1.01 8.37 -9.56
CA TRP A 90 0.49 8.50 -10.93
C TRP A 90 -0.26 9.82 -11.18
N ASN A 91 -0.89 10.41 -10.16
CA ASN A 91 -1.52 11.73 -10.25
C ASN A 91 -1.34 12.54 -8.96
N PRO A 92 -0.12 13.10 -8.76
CA PRO A 92 0.18 13.90 -7.58
C PRO A 92 -0.67 15.17 -7.47
N LYS A 93 -1.26 15.66 -8.57
CA LYS A 93 -2.16 16.81 -8.55
C LYS A 93 -3.45 16.46 -7.79
N SER A 94 -4.12 15.39 -8.20
CA SER A 94 -5.35 14.91 -7.56
C SER A 94 -5.10 14.44 -6.12
N PHE A 95 -3.92 13.86 -5.85
CA PHE A 95 -3.48 13.60 -4.48
C PHE A 95 -3.45 14.88 -3.62
N LYS A 96 -2.81 15.96 -4.11
CA LYS A 96 -2.73 17.24 -3.40
C LYS A 96 -4.10 17.89 -3.21
N GLU A 97 -5.01 17.76 -4.16
CA GLU A 97 -6.38 18.26 -4.05
C GLU A 97 -7.13 17.59 -2.90
N GLY A 98 -7.05 16.26 -2.77
CA GLY A 98 -7.63 15.51 -1.66
C GLY A 98 -6.97 15.80 -0.31
N MET A 99 -5.65 15.92 -0.29
CA MET A 99 -4.86 16.31 0.90
C MET A 99 -5.26 17.70 1.40
N ALA A 100 -5.51 18.66 0.50
CA ALA A 100 -5.91 20.02 0.86
C ALA A 100 -7.32 20.12 1.47
N LYS A 101 -8.08 19.03 1.50
CA LYS A 101 -9.39 18.97 2.18
C LYS A 101 -9.29 18.51 3.63
N GLU A 102 -8.15 17.96 4.05
CA GLU A 102 -7.88 17.68 5.46
C GLU A 102 -7.62 18.99 6.23
N LYS A 103 -7.98 19.04 7.51
CA LYS A 103 -7.65 20.15 8.40
C LYS A 103 -6.68 19.65 9.45
N VAL A 104 -5.40 19.65 9.11
CA VAL A 104 -4.33 19.19 10.00
C VAL A 104 -3.72 20.39 10.72
N ALA A 105 -3.45 20.25 12.02
CA ALA A 105 -2.82 21.31 12.80
C ALA A 105 -1.46 21.74 12.20
N ASN A 106 -1.17 23.04 12.24
CA ASN A 106 -0.02 23.63 11.54
C ASN A 106 1.32 23.05 12.02
N HIS A 107 1.49 22.80 13.32
CA HIS A 107 2.74 22.22 13.87
C HIS A 107 2.99 20.80 13.33
N ILE A 108 1.94 20.04 13.03
CA ILE A 108 2.03 18.74 12.37
C ILE A 108 2.44 18.89 10.90
N LEU A 109 1.85 19.85 10.18
CA LEU A 109 2.21 20.12 8.78
C LEU A 109 3.66 20.61 8.63
N GLU A 110 4.12 21.48 9.54
CA GLU A 110 5.51 21.93 9.60
C GLU A 110 6.49 20.77 9.83
N ARG A 111 6.06 19.76 10.60
CA ARG A 111 6.83 18.55 10.82
C ARG A 111 6.97 17.70 9.55
N PHE A 112 5.94 17.68 8.71
CA PHE A 112 5.93 16.97 7.42
C PHE A 112 6.46 17.78 6.23
N ASN A 113 7.09 18.93 6.50
CA ASN A 113 7.78 19.68 5.47
C ASN A 113 9.01 18.91 4.94
N SER A 114 8.84 18.28 3.78
CA SER A 114 9.87 17.47 3.13
C SER A 114 11.04 18.28 2.57
N ASP A 115 10.88 19.60 2.41
CA ASP A 115 11.89 20.51 1.85
C ASP A 115 13.04 20.77 2.84
N LYS A 116 12.83 20.43 4.13
CA LYS A 116 13.89 20.41 5.15
C LYS A 116 14.99 19.39 4.82
N ILE A 117 14.68 18.37 4.02
CA ILE A 117 15.62 17.34 3.59
C ILE A 117 15.99 17.61 2.13
N LYS A 118 17.22 18.09 1.90
CA LYS A 118 17.70 18.49 0.58
C LYS A 118 17.90 17.34 -0.39
N THR A 119 18.20 16.14 0.11
CA THR A 119 18.34 14.95 -0.75
C THR A 119 17.04 14.72 -1.52
N PRO A 120 17.12 14.57 -2.85
CA PRO A 120 15.93 14.28 -3.64
C PRO A 120 15.35 12.92 -3.25
N ALA A 121 14.02 12.84 -3.24
CA ALA A 121 13.31 11.57 -3.30
C ALA A 121 12.96 11.36 -4.78
N TYR A 122 13.54 10.35 -5.43
CA TYR A 122 13.39 10.17 -6.89
C TYR A 122 12.00 9.67 -7.32
N GLY A 123 11.10 9.44 -6.36
CA GLY A 123 9.70 9.17 -6.65
C GLY A 123 9.52 7.86 -7.42
N PHE A 124 8.95 7.97 -8.62
CA PHE A 124 8.78 6.85 -9.54
C PHE A 124 10.12 6.23 -9.99
N TYR A 125 11.19 7.03 -10.05
CA TYR A 125 12.53 6.58 -10.44
C TYR A 125 13.39 6.14 -9.25
N ALA A 126 12.82 6.08 -8.03
CA ALA A 126 13.54 5.59 -6.86
C ALA A 126 13.93 4.12 -7.05
N SER A 127 15.18 3.81 -6.69
CA SER A 127 15.71 2.45 -6.73
C SER A 127 15.44 1.77 -5.40
N TYR A 128 14.69 0.67 -5.43
CA TYR A 128 14.41 -0.10 -4.23
C TYR A 128 15.31 -1.35 -4.15
N PRO A 129 15.84 -1.68 -2.96
CA PRO A 129 16.55 -2.93 -2.73
C PRO A 129 15.76 -4.14 -3.22
N GLN A 130 16.46 -5.12 -3.80
CA GLN A 130 15.88 -6.34 -4.37
C GLN A 130 16.14 -7.55 -3.47
N SER A 131 15.18 -8.47 -3.40
CA SER A 131 15.32 -9.75 -2.70
C SER A 131 16.11 -10.78 -3.50
N LEU A 132 16.62 -11.82 -2.82
CA LEU A 132 17.31 -12.95 -3.47
C LEU A 132 16.41 -13.69 -4.46
N LEU A 133 15.09 -13.69 -4.24
CA LEU A 133 14.14 -14.22 -5.22
C LEU A 133 14.27 -13.52 -6.58
N ILE A 134 14.51 -12.21 -6.58
CA ILE A 134 14.68 -11.41 -7.79
C ILE A 134 16.08 -11.61 -8.36
N THR A 135 17.12 -11.50 -7.52
CA THR A 135 18.51 -11.53 -8.00
C THR A 135 18.95 -12.92 -8.45
N ASN A 136 18.47 -13.97 -7.79
CA ASN A 136 18.88 -15.36 -8.00
C ASN A 136 17.75 -16.23 -8.59
N GLY A 137 16.52 -15.71 -8.71
CA GLY A 137 15.37 -16.42 -9.26
C GLY A 137 14.69 -17.38 -8.26
N LYS A 138 13.62 -18.06 -8.72
CA LYS A 138 12.83 -19.03 -7.93
C LYS A 138 13.69 -20.18 -7.35
N ASN A 139 14.77 -20.56 -8.04
CA ASN A 139 15.67 -21.64 -7.62
C ASN A 139 16.39 -21.36 -6.29
N SER A 140 16.49 -20.09 -5.87
CA SER A 140 17.12 -19.72 -4.60
C SER A 140 16.46 -20.33 -3.35
N PHE A 141 15.20 -20.77 -3.46
CA PHE A 141 14.44 -21.37 -2.36
C PHE A 141 14.14 -22.86 -2.57
N THR A 142 14.68 -23.48 -3.62
CA THR A 142 14.55 -24.90 -3.88
C THR A 142 15.73 -25.64 -3.28
N GLN A 143 15.47 -26.68 -2.48
CA GLN A 143 16.48 -27.60 -1.96
C GLN A 143 16.24 -28.98 -2.55
N THR A 144 17.32 -29.63 -2.97
CA THR A 144 17.28 -31.02 -3.42
C THR A 144 17.57 -31.93 -2.23
N ASP A 145 16.67 -32.85 -1.95
CA ASP A 145 16.89 -33.87 -0.92
C ASP A 145 17.94 -34.91 -1.38
N ILE A 146 18.31 -35.83 -0.47
CA ILE A 146 19.29 -36.89 -0.76
C ILE A 146 18.83 -37.88 -1.84
N PHE A 147 17.56 -37.87 -2.22
CA PHE A 147 16.96 -38.73 -3.24
C PHE A 147 16.78 -38.03 -4.58
N GLY A 148 17.18 -36.76 -4.70
CA GLY A 148 17.02 -35.97 -5.92
C GLY A 148 15.66 -35.31 -6.06
N ASN A 149 14.79 -35.34 -5.03
CA ASN A 149 13.53 -34.60 -5.06
C ASN A 149 13.78 -33.12 -4.75
N GLU A 150 13.13 -32.25 -5.50
CA GLU A 150 13.17 -30.80 -5.26
C GLU A 150 12.02 -30.37 -4.37
N GLU A 151 12.33 -29.74 -3.24
CA GLU A 151 11.35 -29.14 -2.33
C GLU A 151 11.61 -27.64 -2.18
N ARG A 152 10.52 -26.86 -2.18
CA ARG A 152 10.58 -25.41 -2.01
C ARG A 152 10.41 -25.03 -0.54
N THR A 153 11.32 -24.20 -0.03
CA THR A 153 11.48 -23.93 1.41
C THR A 153 10.81 -22.65 1.92
N ASP A 154 10.40 -21.74 1.04
CA ASP A 154 9.77 -20.47 1.41
C ASP A 154 8.29 -20.65 1.82
N LYS A 155 7.84 -19.93 2.85
CA LYS A 155 6.51 -20.09 3.45
C LYS A 155 5.47 -19.15 2.82
N ILE A 156 4.33 -19.72 2.45
CA ILE A 156 3.16 -19.02 1.89
C ILE A 156 2.54 -18.06 2.92
N GLY A 157 2.04 -16.92 2.46
CA GLY A 157 1.33 -15.91 3.26
C GLY A 157 2.21 -15.15 4.25
N THR A 158 3.54 -15.28 4.13
CA THR A 158 4.50 -14.67 5.05
C THR A 158 5.68 -14.05 4.31
N VAL A 159 6.48 -13.27 5.05
CA VAL A 159 7.72 -12.71 4.54
C VAL A 159 8.87 -13.67 4.82
N ASN A 160 9.54 -14.08 3.76
CA ASN A 160 10.71 -14.94 3.77
C ASN A 160 11.94 -14.03 3.66
N TRP A 161 12.70 -13.94 4.75
CA TRP A 161 13.83 -13.01 4.86
C TRP A 161 15.09 -13.61 4.22
N ASP A 162 15.74 -12.84 3.34
CA ASP A 162 17.08 -13.13 2.86
C ASP A 162 18.10 -12.88 3.97
N TYR A 163 17.91 -11.76 4.66
CA TYR A 163 18.54 -11.45 5.92
C TYR A 163 17.64 -10.50 6.72
N ARG A 164 17.78 -10.55 8.05
CA ARG A 164 17.14 -9.60 8.95
C ARG A 164 17.94 -9.45 10.23
N ASN A 165 18.43 -8.24 10.45
CA ASN A 165 19.03 -7.85 11.71
C ASN A 165 17.88 -7.53 12.68
N THR A 166 17.53 -8.48 13.55
CA THR A 166 16.51 -8.28 14.58
C THR A 166 17.15 -7.84 15.88
N ASP A 167 16.62 -6.79 16.50
CA ASP A 167 16.85 -6.50 17.91
C ASP A 167 16.23 -7.63 18.78
N PRO A 168 16.80 -7.98 19.95
CA PRO A 168 16.31 -9.09 20.77
C PRO A 168 14.85 -8.88 21.19
N VAL A 169 14.00 -9.88 20.91
CA VAL A 169 12.55 -9.84 21.13
C VAL A 169 12.24 -9.84 22.63
N LYS A 170 11.59 -8.78 23.15
CA LYS A 170 10.93 -8.81 24.46
C LYS A 170 9.54 -9.46 24.32
N THR A 171 9.31 -10.57 25.01
CA THR A 171 8.08 -11.37 24.98
C THR A 171 6.89 -10.61 25.58
N LYS A 172 5.73 -10.56 24.91
CA LYS A 172 4.50 -9.92 25.41
C LYS A 172 3.47 -10.91 25.97
N ARG A 173 2.79 -10.51 27.05
CA ARG A 173 1.58 -11.12 27.63
C ARG A 173 0.32 -10.64 26.88
N LYS A 174 -0.67 -11.52 26.72
CA LYS A 174 -1.97 -11.25 26.07
C LYS A 174 -2.87 -10.36 26.93
N SER A 175 -3.50 -9.34 26.36
CA SER A 175 -4.63 -8.62 26.96
C SER A 175 -5.95 -8.91 26.22
N SER A 176 -7.06 -8.90 26.95
CA SER A 176 -8.42 -9.18 26.48
C SER A 176 -9.13 -7.91 25.98
N LYS A 177 -9.92 -8.02 24.90
CA LYS A 177 -10.75 -6.92 24.37
C LYS A 177 -12.06 -6.77 25.15
N SER A 178 -12.48 -5.53 25.41
CA SER A 178 -13.85 -5.18 25.79
C SER A 178 -14.40 -4.10 24.84
N VAL A 179 -15.69 -4.18 24.54
CA VAL A 179 -16.45 -3.29 23.63
C VAL A 179 -17.53 -2.58 24.44
N HIS A 180 -17.69 -1.25 24.30
CA HIS A 180 -19.03 -0.62 24.26
C HIS A 180 -19.06 0.82 23.72
N ASP A 181 -20.24 1.13 23.16
CA ASP A 181 -20.85 2.37 22.64
C ASP A 181 -20.70 3.61 23.54
N ASP A 182 -20.40 4.75 22.92
CA ASP A 182 -21.29 5.94 22.91
C ASP A 182 -20.64 7.11 22.13
N GLN A 183 -20.63 6.98 20.80
CA GLN A 183 -20.59 8.07 19.83
C GLN A 183 -21.03 7.49 18.48
N LEU A 184 -21.88 8.20 17.72
CA LEU A 184 -22.29 7.77 16.37
C LEU A 184 -21.11 7.97 15.41
N ASP A 185 -20.19 7.02 15.49
CA ASP A 185 -18.95 6.98 14.76
C ASP A 185 -19.13 6.08 13.54
N ILE A 186 -19.45 6.71 12.40
CA ILE A 186 -19.62 6.04 11.09
C ILE A 186 -18.34 5.29 10.66
N PHE A 187 -17.20 5.49 11.34
CA PHE A 187 -15.89 4.96 10.94
C PHE A 187 -15.13 4.18 12.04
N SER A 188 -15.54 4.22 13.33
CA SER A 188 -14.87 3.48 14.42
C SER A 188 -15.09 1.97 14.38
N ALA A 189 -16.18 1.51 13.78
CA ALA A 189 -16.42 0.07 13.63
C ALA A 189 -15.36 -0.64 12.77
N PHE A 190 -14.48 0.09 12.08
CA PHE A 190 -13.58 -0.45 11.06
C PHE A 190 -12.15 0.05 11.12
N SER A 191 -11.68 0.38 12.32
CA SER A 191 -10.24 0.35 12.58
C SER A 191 -9.75 -1.07 12.30
N ILE A 192 -9.16 -1.31 11.12
CA ILE A 192 -8.23 -2.42 10.94
C ILE A 192 -7.27 -2.27 12.10
N ALA A 193 -7.31 -3.21 13.04
CA ALA A 193 -6.45 -3.20 14.19
C ALA A 193 -4.99 -3.21 13.69
N GLU A 194 -4.39 -2.03 13.56
CA GLU A 194 -2.98 -1.88 13.81
C GLU A 194 -2.85 -2.19 15.30
N GLU A 195 -2.53 -3.45 15.61
CA GLU A 195 -2.18 -3.88 16.96
C GLU A 195 -0.99 -3.03 17.40
N VAL A 196 -1.28 -1.96 18.15
CA VAL A 196 -0.31 -1.30 19.00
C VAL A 196 -0.12 -2.23 20.19
N PRO A 197 1.13 -2.61 20.47
CA PRO A 197 1.51 -2.47 21.87
C PRO A 197 2.92 -1.93 21.96
N ILE A 198 3.22 -0.94 22.81
CA ILE A 198 4.33 -0.96 23.78
C ILE A 198 3.98 0.01 24.93
N GLU A 199 4.29 -0.47 26.13
CA GLU A 199 4.24 0.13 27.46
C GLU A 199 4.79 1.58 27.53
N SER A 200 4.06 2.44 28.22
CA SER A 200 4.66 3.50 29.03
C SER A 200 4.14 3.33 30.45
N SER A 201 5.07 3.29 31.40
CA SER A 201 4.79 3.18 32.82
C SER A 201 4.16 4.48 33.33
N VAL A 202 2.84 4.57 33.25
CA VAL A 202 2.05 5.53 34.00
C VAL A 202 0.98 4.72 34.73
N THR A 203 0.98 4.86 36.05
CA THR A 203 0.09 4.18 36.98
C THR A 203 -1.38 4.37 36.60
N ASN A 204 -2.13 3.27 36.67
CA ASN A 204 -3.58 3.19 36.44
C ASN A 204 -4.35 4.22 37.29
N GLU A 205 -4.85 5.28 36.66
CA GLU A 205 -6.05 6.00 37.10
C GLU A 205 -6.64 6.76 35.89
N SER A 206 -7.95 6.60 35.67
CA SER A 206 -8.82 7.23 34.66
C SER A 206 -8.76 6.69 33.20
N LEU A 207 -9.59 5.68 32.92
CA LEU A 207 -10.01 5.31 31.56
C LEU A 207 -11.20 6.19 31.12
N GLN A 208 -10.89 7.32 30.52
CA GLN A 208 -11.70 8.01 29.51
C GLN A 208 -10.77 8.13 28.29
N ASN A 209 -10.98 7.32 27.25
CA ASN A 209 -10.22 7.44 25.99
C ASN A 209 -10.78 8.59 25.15
N ASP A 210 -10.77 9.80 25.71
CA ASP A 210 -11.01 11.00 24.93
C ASP A 210 -9.75 11.29 24.10
N LYS A 211 -9.93 11.53 22.79
CA LYS A 211 -8.84 12.10 21.98
C LYS A 211 -8.30 13.34 22.70
N PRO A 212 -6.97 13.55 22.73
CA PRO A 212 -6.43 14.76 23.32
C PRO A 212 -7.02 15.98 22.59
N ASP A 213 -7.17 17.09 23.31
CA ASP A 213 -7.73 18.31 22.71
C ASP A 213 -6.80 18.83 21.59
N GLU A 214 -5.48 18.74 21.79
CA GLU A 214 -4.46 19.11 20.81
C GLU A 214 -3.74 17.88 20.24
N SER A 215 -3.35 17.97 18.96
CA SER A 215 -2.57 16.94 18.29
C SER A 215 -1.14 16.84 18.83
N GLN A 216 -0.64 15.61 19.04
CA GLN A 216 0.65 15.34 19.65
C GLN A 216 1.63 14.65 18.68
N LEU A 217 2.91 15.01 18.81
CA LEU A 217 4.03 14.35 18.12
C LEU A 217 4.86 13.58 19.14
N ILE A 218 5.06 12.31 18.89
CA ILE A 218 5.93 11.44 19.68
C ILE A 218 7.12 11.07 18.81
N GLU A 219 8.30 11.55 19.18
CA GLU A 219 9.55 11.20 18.50
C GLU A 219 10.06 9.87 19.04
N GLU A 220 10.07 8.86 18.19
CA GLU A 220 10.53 7.52 18.52
C GLU A 220 11.32 6.93 17.35
N GLU A 221 12.21 6.01 17.68
CA GLU A 221 12.79 5.14 16.66
C GLU A 221 11.71 4.19 16.14
N VAL A 222 11.61 4.04 14.82
CA VAL A 222 10.56 3.24 14.20
C VAL A 222 11.12 2.34 13.12
N THR A 223 10.72 1.07 13.13
CA THR A 223 10.93 0.17 12.00
C THR A 223 9.69 0.15 11.13
N LEU A 224 9.84 0.53 9.86
CA LEU A 224 8.81 0.34 8.85
C LEU A 224 9.13 -0.89 8.02
N TYR A 225 8.12 -1.73 7.81
CA TYR A 225 8.11 -2.79 6.83
C TYR A 225 7.48 -2.24 5.56
N VAL A 226 8.23 -2.26 4.47
CA VAL A 226 7.89 -1.64 3.19
C VAL A 226 7.72 -2.73 2.14
N GLY A 227 6.60 -2.72 1.43
CA GLY A 227 6.34 -3.62 0.32
C GLY A 227 6.55 -2.95 -1.03
N VAL A 228 7.38 -3.55 -1.88
CA VAL A 228 7.71 -3.06 -3.21
C VAL A 228 7.47 -4.18 -4.23
N GLU A 229 6.67 -3.90 -5.25
CA GLU A 229 6.50 -4.78 -6.41
C GLU A 229 7.58 -4.46 -7.43
N SER A 230 8.28 -5.49 -7.92
CA SER A 230 9.26 -5.38 -8.99
C SER A 230 8.78 -6.22 -10.17
N TYR A 231 8.81 -5.61 -11.36
CA TYR A 231 8.51 -6.27 -12.62
C TYR A 231 9.82 -6.69 -13.27
N LYS A 232 9.98 -7.98 -13.49
CA LYS A 232 11.17 -8.64 -14.01
C LYS A 232 10.82 -9.34 -15.31
N ASP A 233 11.66 -9.16 -16.32
CA ASP A 233 11.59 -9.92 -17.57
C ASP A 233 12.95 -10.58 -17.83
N ASP A 234 12.94 -11.90 -17.98
CA ASP A 234 14.17 -12.69 -18.13
C ASP A 234 14.87 -12.40 -19.46
N LEU A 235 14.12 -12.10 -20.53
CA LEU A 235 14.68 -11.74 -21.83
C LEU A 235 15.39 -10.37 -21.75
N PHE A 236 14.81 -9.41 -21.04
CA PHE A 236 15.43 -8.11 -20.78
C PHE A 236 16.72 -8.25 -19.96
N GLY A 237 16.73 -9.16 -18.98
CA GLY A 237 17.95 -9.54 -18.25
C GLY A 237 19.04 -10.13 -19.16
N LEU A 238 18.67 -11.02 -20.09
CA LEU A 238 19.59 -11.65 -21.04
C LEU A 238 20.20 -10.65 -22.04
N MET A 239 19.44 -9.61 -22.43
CA MET A 239 19.90 -8.56 -23.35
C MET A 239 20.82 -7.51 -22.70
N GLY A 240 21.33 -7.79 -21.50
CA GLY A 240 22.26 -6.89 -20.79
C GLY A 240 21.55 -5.73 -20.10
N GLY A 241 20.24 -5.83 -19.87
CA GLY A 241 19.54 -4.93 -18.96
C GLY A 241 20.16 -5.05 -17.57
N GLY A 242 20.90 -4.01 -17.15
CA GLY A 242 21.32 -3.88 -15.76
C GLY A 242 20.13 -4.02 -14.82
N ASN A 243 20.38 -4.30 -13.53
CA ASN A 243 19.34 -4.46 -12.49
C ASN A 243 18.56 -5.79 -12.49
N ASN A 244 19.20 -6.90 -12.89
CA ASN A 244 18.63 -8.27 -12.84
C ASN A 244 17.34 -8.46 -13.66
N GLY A 245 17.23 -7.76 -14.79
CA GLY A 245 16.02 -7.79 -15.64
C GLY A 245 14.82 -7.03 -15.07
N VAL A 246 14.98 -6.32 -13.94
CA VAL A 246 13.92 -5.49 -13.37
C VAL A 246 13.80 -4.19 -14.16
N TRP A 247 12.69 -4.05 -14.88
CA TRP A 247 12.41 -2.89 -15.72
C TRP A 247 11.49 -1.86 -15.05
N GLN A 248 10.78 -2.24 -13.97
CA GLN A 248 9.98 -1.31 -13.18
C GLN A 248 9.90 -1.75 -11.70
N GLN A 249 9.88 -0.78 -10.79
CA GLN A 249 9.55 -1.00 -9.39
C GLN A 249 8.42 -0.06 -8.95
N ARG A 250 7.60 -0.53 -8.01
CA ARG A 250 6.48 0.22 -7.45
C ARG A 250 6.41 0.03 -5.94
N LEU A 251 6.44 1.13 -5.21
CA LEU A 251 6.08 1.14 -3.80
C LEU A 251 4.59 0.80 -3.65
N VAL A 252 4.28 -0.33 -3.02
CA VAL A 252 2.91 -0.79 -2.79
C VAL A 252 2.37 -0.15 -1.53
N THR A 253 3.04 -0.36 -0.41
CA THR A 253 2.61 0.11 0.92
C THR A 253 3.73 0.02 1.94
N TYR A 254 3.46 0.47 3.16
CA TYR A 254 4.30 0.26 4.32
C TYR A 254 3.45 -0.01 5.57
N SER A 255 4.05 -0.57 6.63
CA SER A 255 3.41 -0.76 7.92
C SER A 255 4.43 -0.70 9.06
N ARG A 256 4.00 -0.30 10.26
CA ARG A 256 4.81 -0.39 11.49
C ARG A 256 4.91 -1.82 12.02
N THR A 257 4.09 -2.75 11.53
CA THR A 257 4.11 -4.17 11.92
C THR A 257 4.22 -5.09 10.71
N LEU A 258 4.86 -6.24 10.89
CA LEU A 258 4.98 -7.22 9.82
C LEU A 258 3.62 -7.83 9.46
N GLY A 259 2.78 -8.12 10.45
CA GLY A 259 1.42 -8.65 10.22
C GLY A 259 0.52 -7.69 9.45
N GLY A 260 0.59 -6.39 9.77
CA GLY A 260 -0.12 -5.34 9.04
C GLY A 260 0.35 -5.24 7.58
N LEU A 261 1.67 -5.34 7.34
CA LEU A 261 2.21 -5.38 5.98
C LEU A 261 1.73 -6.62 5.22
N SER A 262 1.86 -7.82 5.80
CA SER A 262 1.49 -9.08 5.13
C SER A 262 0.03 -9.10 4.70
N ARG A 263 -0.90 -8.67 5.58
CA ARG A 263 -2.32 -8.56 5.21
C ARG A 263 -2.53 -7.61 4.03
N SER A 264 -1.91 -6.43 4.09
CA SER A 264 -1.98 -5.44 3.01
C SER A 264 -1.44 -6.00 1.69
N LEU A 265 -0.31 -6.70 1.72
CA LEU A 265 0.27 -7.33 0.53
C LEU A 265 -0.59 -8.47 -0.02
N SER A 266 -1.25 -9.24 0.84
CA SER A 266 -2.18 -10.28 0.42
C SER A 266 -3.38 -9.69 -0.33
N GLY A 267 -4.02 -8.66 0.22
CA GLY A 267 -5.12 -7.97 -0.45
C GLY A 267 -4.68 -7.30 -1.76
N TYR A 268 -3.48 -6.70 -1.79
CA TYR A 268 -2.90 -6.16 -3.02
C TYR A 268 -2.73 -7.24 -4.09
N HIS A 269 -2.14 -8.38 -3.72
CA HIS A 269 -1.90 -9.48 -4.63
C HIS A 269 -3.19 -10.02 -5.25
N TYR A 270 -4.27 -10.16 -4.45
CA TYR A 270 -5.59 -10.52 -4.97
C TYR A 270 -6.05 -9.57 -6.08
N HIS A 271 -5.99 -8.25 -5.85
CA HIS A 271 -6.39 -7.27 -6.86
C HIS A 271 -5.52 -7.31 -8.12
N ARG A 272 -4.22 -7.51 -7.95
CA ARG A 272 -3.27 -7.61 -9.06
C ARG A 272 -3.52 -8.86 -9.90
N GLN A 273 -3.80 -10.00 -9.28
CA GLN A 273 -4.17 -11.23 -9.99
C GLN A 273 -5.46 -11.08 -10.79
N MET A 274 -6.51 -10.47 -10.20
CA MET A 274 -7.76 -10.22 -10.93
C MET A 274 -7.56 -9.28 -12.14
N ALA A 275 -6.61 -8.34 -12.03
CA ALA A 275 -6.23 -7.47 -13.14
C ALA A 275 -5.13 -8.06 -14.04
N ALA A 276 -4.59 -9.23 -13.73
CA ALA A 276 -3.35 -9.73 -14.36
C ALA A 276 -3.53 -9.92 -15.87
N ARG A 277 -4.66 -10.47 -16.32
CA ARG A 277 -4.94 -10.71 -17.76
C ARG A 277 -4.81 -9.43 -18.61
N ALA A 278 -4.94 -8.25 -18.02
CA ALA A 278 -4.74 -6.98 -18.71
C ALA A 278 -3.27 -6.70 -19.07
N TYR A 279 -2.35 -7.11 -18.21
CA TYR A 279 -0.93 -6.72 -18.27
C TYR A 279 0.00 -7.90 -18.52
N PHE A 280 -0.43 -9.10 -18.16
CA PHE A 280 0.27 -10.36 -18.27
C PHE A 280 -0.55 -11.29 -19.15
N THR A 281 0.14 -12.17 -19.85
CA THR A 281 -0.48 -13.10 -20.80
C THR A 281 -1.44 -14.04 -20.07
N ASP A 282 -1.06 -14.46 -18.87
CA ASP A 282 -1.84 -15.28 -17.95
C ASP A 282 -1.35 -15.09 -16.49
N GLU A 283 -1.93 -15.86 -15.57
CA GLU A 283 -1.56 -15.80 -14.15
C GLU A 283 -0.17 -16.38 -13.86
N GLU A 284 0.28 -17.35 -14.66
CA GLU A 284 1.61 -17.93 -14.50
C GLU A 284 2.68 -16.91 -14.92
N ASP A 285 2.43 -16.18 -16.01
CA ASP A 285 3.22 -15.05 -16.47
C ASP A 285 3.32 -13.96 -15.38
N TYR A 286 2.21 -13.59 -14.73
CA TYR A 286 2.24 -12.68 -13.58
C TYR A 286 3.08 -13.22 -12.42
N ASN A 287 2.95 -14.50 -12.08
CA ASN A 287 3.72 -15.14 -11.02
C ASN A 287 5.21 -15.30 -11.36
N GLN A 288 5.58 -15.23 -12.63
CA GLN A 288 6.96 -15.26 -13.11
C GLN A 288 7.56 -13.86 -13.17
N GLN A 289 6.79 -12.85 -13.61
CA GLN A 289 7.30 -11.51 -13.85
C GLN A 289 7.12 -10.53 -12.68
N SER A 290 6.11 -10.72 -11.83
CA SER A 290 5.86 -9.83 -10.68
C SER A 290 6.36 -10.43 -9.38
N HIS A 291 7.18 -9.67 -8.65
CA HIS A 291 7.77 -10.08 -7.39
C HIS A 291 7.61 -9.03 -6.30
N LEU A 292 7.10 -9.44 -5.13
CA LEU A 292 6.93 -8.58 -3.96
C LEU A 292 8.13 -8.69 -3.03
N THR A 293 8.98 -7.66 -3.03
CA THR A 293 10.07 -7.50 -2.07
C THR A 293 9.56 -6.78 -0.82
N VAL A 294 10.00 -7.25 0.34
CA VAL A 294 9.77 -6.63 1.64
C VAL A 294 11.08 -6.09 2.19
N ILE A 295 11.08 -4.83 2.57
CA ILE A 295 12.24 -4.11 3.11
C ILE A 295 11.90 -3.67 4.53
N ALA A 296 12.71 -4.07 5.51
CA ALA A 296 12.65 -3.51 6.85
C ALA A 296 13.61 -2.33 6.95
N ILE A 297 13.08 -1.13 7.20
CA ILE A 297 13.85 0.11 7.32
C ILE A 297 13.69 0.63 8.74
N LYS A 298 14.80 0.78 9.45
CA LYS A 298 14.89 1.34 10.79
C LYS A 298 15.20 2.84 10.67
N PHE A 299 14.26 3.68 11.06
CA PHE A 299 14.39 5.14 11.05
C PHE A 299 14.74 5.65 12.45
N PRO A 300 15.70 6.58 12.58
CA PRO A 300 16.03 7.20 13.85
C PRO A 300 14.88 8.07 14.38
N ALA A 301 14.85 8.25 15.70
CA ALA A 301 13.98 9.23 16.33
C ALA A 301 14.23 10.63 15.73
N GLY A 302 13.18 11.42 15.51
CA GLY A 302 13.31 12.73 14.87
C GLY A 302 13.13 12.71 13.34
N LEU A 303 13.05 11.55 12.68
CA LEU A 303 12.78 11.52 11.23
C LEU A 303 11.31 11.22 10.92
N ILE A 304 10.77 10.11 11.42
CA ILE A 304 9.36 9.71 11.24
C ILE A 304 8.69 9.69 12.62
N PRO A 305 7.89 10.72 12.97
CA PRO A 305 7.22 10.76 14.26
C PRO A 305 6.00 9.84 14.27
N LYS A 306 5.57 9.45 15.46
CA LYS A 306 4.22 8.95 15.69
C LYS A 306 3.31 10.13 15.97
N VAL A 307 2.23 10.26 15.20
CA VAL A 307 1.25 11.34 15.36
C VAL A 307 0.01 10.82 16.06
N ILE A 308 -0.41 11.51 17.10
CA ILE A 308 -1.71 11.32 17.74
C ILE A 308 -2.55 12.55 17.37
N TYR A 309 -3.52 12.34 16.48
CA TYR A 309 -4.40 13.42 16.03
C TYR A 309 -5.44 13.77 17.11
N GLY A 310 -5.45 15.02 17.53
CA GLY A 310 -6.36 15.57 18.53
C GLY A 310 -7.72 15.97 17.95
N LYS A 311 -8.59 16.53 18.80
CA LYS A 311 -9.92 17.02 18.39
C LYS A 311 -9.84 18.24 17.46
N ASP A 312 -8.72 18.96 17.50
CA ASP A 312 -8.41 20.09 16.63
C ASP A 312 -8.18 19.73 15.15
N THR A 313 -8.06 18.43 14.84
CA THR A 313 -7.68 17.94 13.50
C THR A 313 -8.77 17.13 12.83
N TYR A 314 -8.95 17.35 11.53
CA TYR A 314 -9.75 16.52 10.64
C TYR A 314 -8.87 15.85 9.59
N THR A 315 -8.89 14.52 9.57
CA THR A 315 -8.28 13.68 8.52
C THR A 315 -9.32 12.76 7.90
N TRP A 316 -9.10 12.34 6.66
CA TRP A 316 -10.03 11.43 5.98
C TRP A 316 -10.08 10.03 6.61
N SER A 317 -8.96 9.60 7.20
CA SER A 317 -8.85 8.34 7.91
C SER A 317 -8.40 8.59 9.35
N SER A 318 -8.92 7.82 10.30
CA SER A 318 -8.43 7.86 11.68
C SER A 318 -6.95 7.50 11.76
N GLY A 319 -6.17 8.28 12.49
CA GLY A 319 -4.78 7.94 12.83
C GLY A 319 -3.74 8.23 11.74
N ARG A 320 -4.11 8.88 10.63
CA ARG A 320 -3.16 9.32 9.59
C ARG A 320 -3.70 10.48 8.76
N SER A 321 -2.81 11.30 8.23
CA SER A 321 -3.11 12.31 7.21
C SER A 321 -2.46 11.96 5.87
N TRP A 322 -2.93 12.55 4.78
CA TRP A 322 -2.30 12.42 3.47
C TRP A 322 -0.93 13.10 3.43
N ALA A 323 -0.75 14.18 4.19
CA ALA A 323 0.54 14.82 4.37
C ALA A 323 1.55 13.87 5.02
N GLU A 324 1.14 13.13 6.07
CA GLU A 324 1.95 12.08 6.69
C GLU A 324 2.31 10.98 5.68
N ILE A 325 1.35 10.50 4.88
CA ILE A 325 1.61 9.48 3.86
C ILE A 325 2.65 9.95 2.86
N ALA A 326 2.50 11.16 2.31
CA ALA A 326 3.43 11.71 1.33
C ALA A 326 4.83 11.89 1.91
N TYR A 327 4.94 12.34 3.16
CA TYR A 327 6.20 12.50 3.86
C TYR A 327 6.90 11.15 4.10
N ILE A 328 6.18 10.14 4.60
CA ILE A 328 6.74 8.80 4.84
C ILE A 328 7.18 8.14 3.54
N VAL A 329 6.40 8.27 2.46
CA VAL A 329 6.79 7.74 1.14
C VAL A 329 8.11 8.34 0.67
N ARG A 330 8.30 9.65 0.84
CA ARG A 330 9.57 10.32 0.49
C ARG A 330 10.73 9.88 1.38
N ALA A 331 10.49 9.65 2.68
CA ALA A 331 11.50 9.13 3.59
C ALA A 331 11.95 7.71 3.19
N ILE A 332 10.99 6.83 2.87
CA ILE A 332 11.25 5.47 2.36
C ILE A 332 12.08 5.52 1.07
N GLN A 333 11.69 6.36 0.11
CA GLN A 333 12.41 6.51 -1.16
C GLN A 333 13.87 6.91 -0.92
N ARG A 334 14.09 7.96 -0.11
CA ARG A 334 15.43 8.43 0.23
C ARG A 334 16.29 7.37 0.94
N ALA A 335 15.72 6.62 1.89
CA ALA A 335 16.41 5.56 2.59
C ALA A 335 16.82 4.41 1.65
N CYS A 336 15.92 4.01 0.76
CA CYS A 336 16.18 2.98 -0.25
C CYS A 336 17.23 3.42 -1.27
N ASP A 337 17.11 4.64 -1.81
CA ASP A 337 18.09 5.20 -2.74
C ASP A 337 19.47 5.26 -2.10
N TYR A 338 19.57 5.79 -0.87
CA TYR A 338 20.81 5.82 -0.11
C TYR A 338 21.42 4.43 0.06
N HIS A 339 20.62 3.43 0.44
CA HIS A 339 21.09 2.06 0.59
C HIS A 339 21.63 1.47 -0.71
N VAL A 340 20.92 1.67 -1.83
CA VAL A 340 21.35 1.18 -3.14
C VAL A 340 22.68 1.82 -3.56
N GLN A 341 22.80 3.16 -3.45
CA GLN A 341 24.04 3.86 -3.81
C GLN A 341 25.22 3.44 -2.92
N TYR A 342 24.98 3.29 -1.61
CA TYR A 342 25.99 2.80 -0.68
C TYR A 342 26.49 1.40 -1.06
N ASN A 343 25.59 0.49 -1.43
CA ASN A 343 25.95 -0.86 -1.84
C ASN A 343 26.75 -0.88 -3.16
N VAL A 344 26.42 -0.02 -4.13
CA VAL A 344 27.19 0.10 -5.39
C VAL A 344 28.65 0.51 -5.11
N ILE A 345 28.86 1.46 -4.20
CA ILE A 345 30.21 1.89 -3.80
C ILE A 345 30.93 0.76 -3.05
N SER A 346 30.23 0.10 -2.13
CA SER A 346 30.79 -0.94 -1.26
C SER A 346 31.11 -2.24 -2.01
N SER A 347 30.36 -2.56 -3.07
CA SER A 347 30.59 -3.77 -3.87
C SER A 347 31.83 -3.71 -4.75
N GLY A 348 32.52 -2.56 -4.81
CA GLY A 348 33.71 -2.38 -5.64
C GLY A 348 33.44 -2.38 -7.16
N LYS A 349 32.16 -2.29 -7.58
CA LYS A 349 31.79 -2.14 -9.00
C LYS A 349 32.52 -0.94 -9.60
N LYS A 350 32.98 -1.04 -10.85
CA LYS A 350 33.66 0.04 -11.59
C LYS A 350 32.78 0.55 -12.73
N GLY A 351 33.03 1.78 -13.18
CA GLY A 351 32.32 2.39 -14.30
C GLY A 351 31.32 3.47 -13.89
N ARG A 352 30.40 3.81 -14.81
CA ARG A 352 29.46 4.92 -14.66
C ARG A 352 28.55 4.78 -13.44
N GLU A 353 28.04 3.58 -13.15
CA GLU A 353 27.19 3.32 -11.97
C GLU A 353 27.87 3.75 -10.67
N ARG A 354 29.18 3.47 -10.52
CA ARG A 354 29.94 3.86 -9.33
C ARG A 354 30.12 5.38 -9.27
N GLN A 355 30.43 6.02 -10.40
CA GLN A 355 30.60 7.48 -10.46
C GLN A 355 29.31 8.20 -10.08
N ASP A 356 28.18 7.72 -10.58
CA ASP A 356 26.85 8.25 -10.25
C ASP A 356 26.54 8.07 -8.74
N ALA A 357 26.88 6.90 -8.18
CA ALA A 357 26.73 6.63 -6.74
C ALA A 357 27.64 7.51 -5.87
N GLU A 358 28.91 7.68 -6.25
CA GLU A 358 29.86 8.54 -5.53
C GLU A 358 29.41 10.00 -5.57
N TYR A 359 28.88 10.47 -6.70
CA TYR A 359 28.30 11.81 -6.82
C TYR A 359 27.06 11.99 -5.93
N PHE A 360 26.15 11.01 -5.92
CA PHE A 360 25.00 11.03 -5.01
C PHE A 360 25.45 11.14 -3.54
N MET A 361 26.44 10.33 -3.15
CA MET A 361 26.96 10.32 -1.78
C MET A 361 27.73 11.60 -1.43
N SER A 362 28.38 12.25 -2.41
CA SER A 362 29.01 13.56 -2.17
C SER A 362 27.94 14.62 -1.89
N LYS A 363 26.85 14.64 -2.66
CA LYS A 363 25.72 15.55 -2.45
C LYS A 363 25.05 15.33 -1.10
N TYR A 364 24.83 14.07 -0.74
CA TYR A 364 24.29 13.72 0.57
C TYR A 364 25.11 14.32 1.73
N LYS A 365 26.45 14.23 1.64
CA LYS A 365 27.38 14.80 2.63
C LYS A 365 27.43 16.33 2.59
N GLU A 366 27.53 16.92 1.40
CA GLU A 366 27.57 18.38 1.19
C GLU A 366 26.33 19.08 1.77
N ASP A 367 25.17 18.44 1.62
CA ASP A 367 23.90 18.99 2.09
C ASP A 367 23.65 18.83 3.60
N ASN A 368 24.57 18.18 4.33
CA ASN A 368 24.45 17.85 5.75
C ASN A 368 23.11 17.14 6.06
N CYS A 369 22.78 16.14 5.25
CA CYS A 369 21.52 15.44 5.33
C CYS A 369 21.41 14.66 6.65
N PRO A 370 20.23 14.63 7.29
CA PRO A 370 20.03 13.83 8.49
C PRO A 370 20.15 12.34 8.17
N ASP A 371 20.34 11.51 9.19
CA ASP A 371 20.24 10.06 9.04
C ASP A 371 18.87 9.68 8.45
N LEU A 372 18.89 9.17 7.21
CA LEU A 372 17.71 8.83 6.42
C LEU A 372 17.09 7.49 6.83
N GLY A 373 17.70 6.77 7.78
CA GLY A 373 17.32 5.43 8.16
C GLY A 373 18.19 4.36 7.50
N THR A 374 18.20 3.19 8.13
CA THR A 374 19.03 2.04 7.74
C THR A 374 18.14 0.87 7.33
N VAL A 375 18.41 0.27 6.17
CA VAL A 375 17.81 -1.00 5.79
C VAL A 375 18.39 -2.11 6.66
N VAL A 376 17.55 -2.74 7.48
CA VAL A 376 17.93 -3.78 8.45
C VAL A 376 17.44 -5.17 8.05
N GLY A 377 16.70 -5.28 6.95
CA GLY A 377 16.31 -6.58 6.41
C GLY A 377 15.71 -6.46 5.02
N ILE A 378 15.93 -7.49 4.22
CA ILE A 378 15.33 -7.65 2.90
C ILE A 378 14.81 -9.08 2.81
N GLY A 379 13.65 -9.25 2.19
CA GLY A 379 13.07 -10.55 1.91
C GLY A 379 12.01 -10.46 0.83
N HIS A 380 11.34 -11.56 0.54
CA HIS A 380 10.20 -11.59 -0.36
C HIS A 380 8.93 -12.00 0.36
N TYR A 381 7.80 -11.45 -0.09
CA TYR A 381 6.49 -11.93 0.32
C TYR A 381 6.04 -13.02 -0.64
N ARG A 382 5.74 -14.22 -0.12
CA ARG A 382 5.10 -15.29 -0.91
C ARG A 382 3.58 -15.18 -0.71
N PRO A 383 2.81 -14.81 -1.74
CA PRO A 383 1.38 -14.62 -1.60
C PRO A 383 0.63 -15.92 -1.25
N LYS A 384 -0.53 -15.78 -0.61
CA LYS A 384 -1.48 -16.87 -0.41
C LYS A 384 -2.20 -17.20 -1.72
N PRO A 385 -2.84 -18.37 -1.84
CA PRO A 385 -3.82 -18.62 -2.90
C PRO A 385 -4.84 -17.48 -3.00
N VAL A 386 -5.41 -17.28 -4.19
CA VAL A 386 -6.31 -16.15 -4.49
C VAL A 386 -7.55 -16.18 -3.60
N GLU A 387 -8.10 -17.38 -3.39
CA GLU A 387 -9.30 -17.64 -2.61
C GLU A 387 -9.11 -17.21 -1.15
N GLU A 388 -7.91 -17.40 -0.61
CA GLU A 388 -7.55 -16.95 0.73
C GLU A 388 -7.22 -15.45 0.75
N SER A 389 -6.55 -14.95 -0.29
CA SER A 389 -6.16 -13.54 -0.39
C SER A 389 -7.35 -12.59 -0.55
N MET A 390 -8.47 -13.08 -1.07
CA MET A 390 -9.72 -12.33 -1.20
C MET A 390 -10.19 -11.77 0.15
N TYR A 391 -10.07 -12.52 1.25
CA TYR A 391 -10.51 -12.05 2.57
C TYR A 391 -9.60 -10.99 3.18
N ASP A 392 -8.38 -10.82 2.66
CA ASP A 392 -7.48 -9.74 3.04
C ASP A 392 -7.65 -8.50 2.13
N SER A 393 -8.51 -8.59 1.11
CA SER A 393 -8.83 -7.48 0.22
C SER A 393 -9.67 -6.42 0.93
N TYR A 394 -9.21 -5.17 0.85
CA TYR A 394 -9.98 -4.02 1.34
C TYR A 394 -11.36 -3.92 0.67
N ASP A 395 -11.48 -4.28 -0.60
CA ASP A 395 -12.76 -4.14 -1.31
C ASP A 395 -13.72 -5.31 -1.12
N GLU A 396 -13.19 -6.54 -1.07
CA GLU A 396 -14.04 -7.74 -0.93
C GLU A 396 -14.45 -8.02 0.52
N ASP A 397 -13.73 -7.46 1.50
CA ASP A 397 -14.16 -7.52 2.90
C ASP A 397 -15.46 -6.73 3.10
N ILE A 398 -16.54 -7.46 3.44
CA ILE A 398 -17.87 -6.91 3.70
C ILE A 398 -17.87 -5.97 4.92
N ALA A 399 -16.90 -6.14 5.83
CA ALA A 399 -16.72 -5.24 6.95
C ALA A 399 -16.17 -3.88 6.48
N THR A 400 -15.45 -3.79 5.37
CA THR A 400 -14.89 -2.49 4.97
C THR A 400 -15.99 -1.47 4.66
N VAL A 401 -15.93 -0.28 5.26
CA VAL A 401 -16.85 0.81 4.92
C VAL A 401 -16.66 1.18 3.46
N ARG A 402 -17.69 0.94 2.67
CA ARG A 402 -17.74 1.33 1.27
C ARG A 402 -18.43 2.70 1.16
N CYS A 403 -18.02 3.48 0.16
CA CYS A 403 -18.63 4.79 -0.08
C CYS A 403 -20.13 4.62 -0.34
N ALA A 404 -20.99 5.26 0.44
CA ALA A 404 -22.44 5.17 0.24
C ALA A 404 -22.85 5.55 -1.19
N ILE A 405 -22.22 6.56 -1.79
CA ILE A 405 -22.51 6.96 -3.18
C ILE A 405 -22.08 5.89 -4.21
N CYS A 406 -21.05 5.09 -3.90
CA CYS A 406 -20.60 3.99 -4.77
C CYS A 406 -21.20 2.62 -4.39
N SER A 407 -21.95 2.54 -3.29
CA SER A 407 -22.49 1.29 -2.72
C SER A 407 -24.02 1.25 -2.67
N ILE A 408 -24.66 2.41 -2.88
CA ILE A 408 -26.10 2.58 -3.14
C ILE A 408 -26.40 2.21 -4.59
#